data_AF-A0A9N9UUQ2-F1
#
_entry.id   AF-A0A9N9UUQ2-F1
#
_cell.length_a   1.000
_cell.length_b   1.000
_cell.length_c   1.000
_cell.angle_alpha   90.00
_cell.angle_beta   90.00
_cell.angle_gamma   90.00
#
_symmetry.space_group_name_H-M   'P 1'
#
loop_
_entity.id
_entity.type
_entity.pdbx_description
1 polymer ?
#
loop_
_entity_poly.entity_id
_entity_poly.type
_entity_poly.pdbx_seq_one_letter_code
_entity_poly.pdbx_strand_id
1 'polypeptide(L)'
;MAHHNCNSDMWRVPFHLECLEILCRYMDIPMSQLNNASFLEVLKALEEHTEGPRFLDIDYGDIDTAMCSSWTTNSGEYFLSNPVNVARLTELYRNPPRYDDSITHEKKMIRVGGDPFRKLSQEIILLIMSELDVPTIFKMRQTSPAFSNAGLGVSFWKSHIVCDMPWLWDFPASTLVQVEGVDWEQLYGTLYRGSRYKAANSIQIHGLCNRRRIWEQMCHVFAVPYWKIESRRSINVPETTQNQAHDEA
;
A
#
# COMPACT_ATOMS: atom_id res chain seq x y z
N MET A 1 -18.94 32.41 33.27
CA MET A 1 -18.45 31.59 34.40
C MET A 1 -19.15 30.25 34.36
N ALA A 2 -18.42 29.21 33.97
CA ALA A 2 -18.70 27.82 34.31
C ALA A 2 -17.33 27.14 34.30
N HIS A 3 -16.82 26.88 35.50
CA HIS A 3 -15.60 26.13 35.73
C HIS A 3 -15.84 24.68 35.31
N HIS A 4 -15.17 24.24 34.24
CA HIS A 4 -14.87 22.83 34.06
C HIS A 4 -13.36 22.67 34.21
N ASN A 5 -12.96 21.90 35.22
CA ASN A 5 -11.60 21.49 35.50
C ASN A 5 -10.92 21.04 34.21
N CYS A 6 -9.96 21.84 33.76
CA CYS A 6 -9.05 21.50 32.68
C CYS A 6 -8.08 20.45 33.23
N ASN A 7 -8.37 19.17 33.01
CA ASN A 7 -7.36 18.12 33.10
C ASN A 7 -6.25 18.50 32.11
N SER A 8 -5.09 18.87 32.64
CA SER A 8 -3.94 19.40 31.90
C SER A 8 -3.21 18.39 31.02
N ASP A 9 -3.70 17.15 30.90
CA ASP A 9 -3.06 16.07 30.14
C ASP A 9 -3.98 15.47 29.06
N MET A 10 -4.84 16.27 28.42
CA MET A 10 -5.55 15.80 27.24
C MET A 10 -4.61 15.77 26.03
N TRP A 11 -3.85 14.70 25.91
CA TRP A 11 -2.99 14.48 24.78
C TRP A 11 -3.82 14.31 23.51
N ARG A 12 -3.70 15.27 22.59
CA ARG A 12 -4.36 15.24 21.29
C ARG A 12 -3.39 14.64 20.28
N VAL A 13 -3.74 13.49 19.74
CA VAL A 13 -2.96 12.85 18.69
C VAL A 13 -3.27 13.54 17.36
N PRO A 14 -2.29 14.18 16.69
CA PRO A 14 -2.50 14.74 15.36
C PRO A 14 -2.43 13.62 14.31
N PHE A 15 -3.48 12.79 14.23
CA PHE A 15 -3.62 11.76 13.19
C PHE A 15 -4.88 12.05 12.37
N HIS A 16 -4.74 12.16 11.06
CA HIS A 16 -5.92 12.21 10.17
C HIS A 16 -6.63 10.85 10.20
N LEU A 17 -7.96 10.86 10.20
CA LEU A 17 -8.76 9.62 10.24
C LEU A 17 -8.45 8.71 9.06
N GLU A 18 -8.21 9.28 7.88
CA GLU A 18 -7.85 8.54 6.67
C GLU A 18 -6.50 7.84 6.82
N CYS A 19 -5.49 8.51 7.40
CA CYS A 19 -4.21 7.84 7.68
C CYS A 19 -4.39 6.70 8.69
N LEU A 20 -5.27 6.87 9.69
CA LEU A 20 -5.54 5.85 10.70
C LEU A 20 -6.24 4.64 10.09
N GLU A 21 -7.16 4.87 9.14
CA GLU A 21 -7.81 3.80 8.37
C GLU A 21 -6.77 2.96 7.63
N ILE A 22 -5.81 3.61 6.96
CA ILE A 22 -4.74 2.90 6.23
C ILE A 22 -3.91 2.05 7.18
N LEU A 23 -3.53 2.59 8.35
CA LEU A 23 -2.78 1.83 9.36
C LEU A 23 -3.59 0.62 9.86
N CYS A 24 -4.88 0.79 10.13
CA CYS A 24 -5.73 -0.31 10.58
C CYS A 24 -5.86 -1.39 9.50
N ARG A 25 -6.00 -1.01 8.23
CA ARG A 25 -6.01 -1.96 7.10
C ARG A 25 -4.66 -2.67 6.94
N TYR A 26 -3.55 -1.96 7.13
CA TYR A 26 -2.21 -2.56 7.11
C TYR A 26 -2.04 -3.62 8.21
N MET A 27 -2.62 -3.37 9.39
CA MET A 27 -2.60 -4.30 10.53
C MET A 27 -3.69 -5.38 10.47
N ASP A 28 -4.54 -5.38 9.43
CA ASP A 28 -5.70 -6.26 9.29
C ASP A 28 -6.67 -6.20 10.50
N ILE A 29 -6.93 -5.00 11.02
CA ILE A 29 -7.91 -4.78 12.09
C ILE A 29 -8.94 -3.71 11.71
N PRO A 30 -10.21 -3.82 12.17
CA PRO A 30 -11.15 -2.72 12.11
C PRO A 30 -10.68 -1.53 12.98
N MET A 31 -10.93 -0.29 12.54
CA MET A 31 -10.60 0.91 13.35
C MET A 31 -11.24 0.88 14.74
N SER A 32 -12.44 0.28 14.88
CA SER A 32 -13.12 0.12 16.17
C SER A 32 -12.41 -0.83 17.13
N GLN A 33 -11.49 -1.67 16.64
CA GLN A 33 -10.71 -2.61 17.44
C GLN A 33 -9.30 -2.05 17.78
N LEU A 34 -8.96 -0.85 17.30
CA LEU A 34 -7.71 -0.21 17.66
C LEU A 34 -7.72 0.16 19.14
N ASN A 35 -6.76 -0.38 19.89
CA ASN A 35 -6.58 -0.05 21.30
C ASN A 35 -5.96 1.34 21.44
N ASN A 36 -6.79 2.34 21.73
CA ASN A 36 -6.36 3.72 21.87
C ASN A 36 -5.26 3.90 22.93
N ALA A 37 -5.29 3.14 24.03
CA ALA A 37 -4.27 3.27 25.07
C ALA A 37 -2.90 2.75 24.61
N SER A 38 -2.88 1.68 23.83
CA SER A 38 -1.63 1.12 23.26
C SER A 38 -1.11 1.98 22.12
N PHE A 39 -2.01 2.48 21.26
CA PHE A 39 -1.64 3.40 20.20
C PHE A 39 -1.09 4.72 20.76
N LEU A 40 -1.68 5.22 21.84
CA LEU A 40 -1.18 6.38 22.57
C LEU A 40 0.23 6.12 23.12
N GLU A 41 0.50 4.94 23.68
CA GLU A 41 1.84 4.57 24.14
C GLU A 41 2.88 4.53 23.00
N VAL A 42 2.50 4.02 21.82
CA VAL A 42 3.36 4.07 20.61
C VAL A 42 3.76 5.50 20.26
N LEU A 43 2.78 6.41 20.21
CA LEU A 43 3.03 7.80 19.84
C LEU A 43 3.96 8.51 20.84
N LYS A 44 4.02 8.03 22.08
CA LYS A 44 4.73 8.64 23.21
C LYS A 44 6.18 8.23 23.13
N ALA A 45 6.39 6.97 22.76
CA ALA A 45 7.70 6.42 22.47
C ALA A 45 8.32 7.01 21.19
N LEU A 46 7.51 7.54 20.27
CA LEU A 46 7.94 8.20 19.05
C LEU A 46 7.98 9.73 19.18
N GLU A 47 7.68 10.31 20.35
CA GLU A 47 7.69 11.75 20.57
C GLU A 47 9.13 12.25 20.72
N GLU A 48 9.50 13.34 20.04
CA GLU A 48 10.79 13.99 20.28
C GLU A 48 10.79 14.67 21.66
N HIS A 49 11.79 14.39 22.49
CA HIS A 49 11.90 14.96 23.83
C HIS A 49 12.72 16.26 23.84
N THR A 50 12.22 17.29 23.17
CA THR A 50 12.82 18.64 23.20
C THR A 50 11.95 19.66 23.95
N GLU A 51 12.58 20.71 24.50
CA GLU A 51 11.88 21.85 25.09
C GLU A 51 11.21 22.69 23.99
N GLY A 52 10.04 22.25 23.52
CA GLY A 52 9.39 22.84 22.34
C GLY A 52 8.02 22.24 22.01
N PRO A 53 7.44 22.58 20.84
CA PRO A 53 6.24 21.91 20.36
C PRO A 53 6.50 20.40 20.21
N ARG A 54 5.52 19.58 20.61
CA ARG A 54 5.62 18.12 20.53
C ARG A 54 5.39 17.67 19.10
N PHE A 55 6.32 16.92 18.54
CA PHE A 55 6.19 16.26 17.24
C PHE A 55 6.73 14.84 17.32
N LEU A 56 6.32 14.00 16.37
CA LEU A 56 6.87 12.64 16.29
C LEU A 56 8.24 12.71 15.61
N ASP A 57 9.25 12.13 16.26
CA ASP A 57 10.59 11.88 15.74
C ASP A 57 10.54 10.64 14.84
N ILE A 58 9.98 10.83 13.64
CA ILE A 58 9.90 9.82 12.60
C ILE A 58 10.38 10.40 11.28
N ASP A 59 10.98 9.56 10.45
CA ASP A 59 11.26 9.88 9.06
C ASP A 59 9.91 9.90 8.32
N TYR A 60 9.45 11.08 7.91
CA TYR A 60 8.20 11.21 7.15
C TYR A 60 8.39 10.92 5.64
N GLY A 61 9.60 10.50 5.26
CA GLY A 61 10.04 10.15 3.93
C GLY A 61 10.39 11.38 3.11
N ASP A 62 10.07 11.32 1.80
CA ASP A 62 10.39 12.36 0.84
C ASP A 62 9.81 13.75 1.18
N ILE A 63 8.88 13.84 2.14
CA ILE A 63 8.27 15.11 2.56
C ILE A 63 9.26 15.99 3.31
N ASP A 64 10.22 15.43 4.05
CA ASP A 64 11.15 16.22 4.86
C ASP A 64 12.04 17.09 3.97
N THR A 65 12.40 16.56 2.80
CA THR A 65 13.10 17.32 1.76
C THR A 65 12.20 18.39 1.12
N ALA A 66 10.90 18.12 0.99
CA ALA A 66 9.93 19.06 0.44
C ALA A 66 9.52 20.16 1.43
N MET A 67 9.54 19.91 2.74
CA MET A 67 9.23 20.89 3.78
C MET A 67 10.37 21.87 4.05
N CYS A 68 11.62 21.44 3.84
CA CYS A 68 12.81 22.29 4.00
C CYS A 68 13.07 23.21 2.80
N SER A 69 12.41 22.98 1.66
CA SER A 69 12.50 23.83 0.47
C SER A 69 11.22 24.67 0.33
N SER A 70 11.32 25.87 -0.25
CA SER A 70 10.14 26.70 -0.51
C SER A 70 9.07 25.87 -1.22
N TRP A 71 7.90 25.70 -0.61
CA TRP A 71 6.78 24.92 -1.15
C TRP A 71 6.53 25.32 -2.61
N THR A 72 6.95 24.48 -3.56
CA THR A 72 6.59 24.68 -4.96
C THR A 72 5.32 23.89 -5.24
N THR A 73 4.37 24.52 -5.94
CA THR A 73 3.02 24.01 -6.17
C THR A 73 2.98 22.62 -6.80
N ASN A 74 4.07 22.11 -7.38
CA ASN A 74 4.08 20.84 -8.08
C ASN A 74 4.85 19.71 -7.36
N SER A 75 5.55 19.99 -6.26
CA SER A 75 6.49 19.00 -5.66
C SER A 75 5.98 18.26 -4.43
N GLY A 76 4.79 18.61 -3.90
CA GLY A 76 4.30 18.04 -2.64
C GLY A 76 2.78 17.88 -2.53
N GLU A 77 1.99 18.19 -3.55
CA GLU A 77 0.51 18.11 -3.48
C GLU A 77 0.00 16.71 -3.14
N TYR A 78 0.75 15.68 -3.52
CA TYR A 78 0.39 14.31 -3.18
C TYR A 78 0.43 14.05 -1.67
N PHE A 79 1.31 14.68 -0.89
CA PHE A 79 1.32 14.52 0.58
C PHE A 79 0.02 14.97 1.24
N LEU A 80 -0.64 15.97 0.64
CA LEU A 80 -1.87 16.57 1.13
C LEU A 80 -3.13 15.93 0.53
N SER A 81 -2.96 15.03 -0.44
CA SER A 81 -4.09 14.41 -1.13
C SER A 81 -4.73 13.32 -0.29
N ASN A 82 -6.07 13.26 -0.27
CA ASN A 82 -6.79 12.23 0.48
C ASN A 82 -6.37 10.83 0.00
N PRO A 83 -5.78 9.99 0.88
CA PRO A 83 -5.23 8.72 0.46
C PRO A 83 -6.29 7.60 0.42
N VAL A 84 -7.48 7.80 1.01
CA VAL A 84 -8.56 6.80 1.01
C VAL A 84 -9.51 7.07 -0.16
N ASN A 85 -10.07 8.29 -0.23
CA ASN A 85 -11.07 8.67 -1.22
C ASN A 85 -10.43 9.27 -2.48
N VAL A 86 -9.99 8.39 -3.39
CA VAL A 86 -9.26 8.79 -4.61
C VAL A 86 -10.19 8.74 -5.82
N ALA A 87 -10.78 9.89 -6.19
CA ALA A 87 -11.77 9.98 -7.27
C ALA A 87 -11.27 9.40 -8.61
N ARG A 88 -10.03 9.74 -9.00
CA ARG A 88 -9.41 9.25 -10.23
C ARG A 88 -9.15 7.74 -10.23
N LEU A 89 -8.87 7.16 -9.07
CA LEU A 89 -8.72 5.71 -8.92
C LEU A 89 -10.09 5.02 -9.07
N THR A 90 -11.13 5.62 -8.48
CA THR A 90 -12.51 5.14 -8.62
C THR A 90 -12.96 5.16 -10.09
N GLU A 91 -12.62 6.21 -10.83
CA GLU A 91 -12.87 6.30 -12.27
C GLU A 91 -12.13 5.22 -13.06
N LEU A 92 -10.84 5.00 -12.76
CA LEU A 92 -10.05 3.94 -13.40
C LEU A 92 -10.64 2.54 -13.14
N TYR A 93 -11.19 2.28 -11.95
CA TYR A 93 -11.85 1.02 -11.65
C TYR A 93 -13.17 0.83 -12.41
N ARG A 94 -13.92 1.91 -12.64
CA ARG A 94 -15.16 1.87 -13.42
C ARG A 94 -14.91 1.73 -14.91
N ASN A 95 -13.85 2.39 -15.40
CA ASN A 95 -13.48 2.45 -16.80
C ASN A 95 -12.03 1.97 -16.99
N PRO A 96 -11.75 0.68 -16.77
CA PRO A 96 -10.42 0.15 -16.99
C PRO A 96 -10.06 0.21 -18.48
N PRO A 97 -8.75 0.31 -18.81
CA PRO A 97 -8.30 0.27 -20.20
C PRO A 97 -8.77 -1.02 -20.86
N ARG A 98 -9.20 -0.91 -22.11
CA ARG A 98 -9.63 -2.05 -22.93
C ARG A 98 -8.63 -2.31 -24.04
N TYR A 99 -8.53 -3.58 -24.44
CA TYR A 99 -7.80 -3.93 -25.65
C TYR A 99 -8.40 -3.19 -26.84
N ASP A 100 -7.54 -2.53 -27.61
CA ASP A 100 -7.92 -1.96 -28.87
C ASP A 100 -7.74 -3.01 -29.97
N ASP A 101 -8.84 -3.67 -30.35
CA ASP A 101 -8.86 -4.68 -31.41
C ASP A 101 -8.43 -4.10 -32.78
N SER A 102 -8.39 -2.78 -32.94
CA SER A 102 -7.91 -2.14 -34.17
C SER A 102 -6.38 -2.14 -34.29
N ILE A 103 -5.67 -2.39 -33.19
CA ILE A 103 -4.20 -2.45 -33.15
C ILE A 103 -3.78 -3.93 -33.14
N THR A 104 -3.77 -4.55 -34.32
CA THR A 104 -3.09 -5.85 -34.49
C THR A 104 -1.59 -5.64 -34.43
N HIS A 105 -1.03 -5.71 -33.23
CA HIS A 105 0.42 -5.87 -33.07
C HIS A 105 0.77 -7.32 -33.43
N GLU A 106 1.21 -7.55 -34.67
CA GLU A 106 1.93 -8.79 -35.00
C GLU A 106 3.10 -8.92 -34.04
N LYS A 107 2.98 -9.82 -33.05
CA LYS A 107 4.02 -10.05 -32.04
C LYS A 107 5.18 -10.75 -32.74
N LYS A 108 6.10 -9.98 -33.30
CA LYS A 108 7.29 -10.49 -33.97
C LYS A 108 8.13 -11.26 -32.95
N MET A 109 8.14 -12.59 -33.06
CA MET A 109 8.97 -13.42 -32.19
C MET A 109 10.43 -13.01 -32.34
N ILE A 110 11.04 -12.61 -31.22
CA ILE A 110 12.46 -12.26 -31.22
C ILE A 110 13.25 -13.56 -31.34
N ARG A 111 14.03 -13.67 -32.41
CA ARG A 111 14.91 -14.82 -32.67
C ARG A 111 16.37 -14.41 -32.62
N VAL A 112 16.96 -14.45 -31.43
CA VAL A 112 18.42 -14.26 -31.22
C VAL A 112 19.01 -15.56 -30.68
N GLY A 113 20.14 -16.00 -31.22
CA GLY A 113 20.86 -17.19 -30.76
C GLY A 113 21.58 -16.94 -29.42
N GLY A 114 21.80 -17.99 -28.63
CA GLY A 114 22.61 -17.93 -27.41
C GLY A 114 21.85 -17.67 -26.10
N ASP A 115 20.53 -17.54 -26.13
CA ASP A 115 19.72 -17.42 -24.91
C ASP A 115 19.64 -18.78 -24.16
N PRO A 116 20.18 -18.89 -22.93
CA PRO A 116 20.17 -20.15 -22.18
C PRO A 116 18.76 -20.59 -21.75
N PHE A 117 17.81 -19.65 -21.63
CA PHE A 117 16.45 -19.92 -21.17
C PHE A 117 15.56 -20.50 -22.27
N ARG A 118 16.01 -20.51 -23.53
CA ARG A 118 15.26 -21.11 -24.65
C ARG A 118 15.02 -22.60 -24.52
N LYS A 119 15.81 -23.30 -23.71
CA LYS A 119 15.64 -24.73 -23.45
C LYS A 119 14.55 -25.01 -22.40
N LEU A 120 14.10 -24.00 -21.68
CA LEU A 120 13.03 -24.13 -20.70
C LEU A 120 11.68 -24.15 -21.41
N SER A 121 10.74 -24.91 -20.86
CA SER A 121 9.36 -24.87 -21.32
C SER A 121 8.71 -23.54 -20.93
N GLN A 122 7.63 -23.17 -21.61
CA GLN A 122 6.95 -21.92 -21.35
C GLN A 122 6.36 -21.88 -19.93
N GLU A 123 5.95 -23.02 -19.39
CA GLU A 123 5.45 -23.14 -18.01
C GLU A 123 6.54 -22.79 -16.99
N ILE A 124 7.79 -23.23 -17.21
CA ILE A 124 8.90 -22.89 -16.32
C ILE A 124 9.25 -21.40 -16.44
N ILE A 125 9.21 -20.83 -17.64
CA ILE A 125 9.45 -19.38 -17.81
C ILE A 125 8.37 -18.59 -17.07
N LEU A 126 7.10 -18.96 -17.20
CA LEU A 126 6.00 -18.29 -16.51
C LEU A 126 6.08 -18.45 -14.99
N LEU A 127 6.50 -19.62 -14.50
CA LEU A 127 6.74 -19.86 -13.08
C LEU A 127 7.89 -19.00 -12.55
N ILE A 128 8.99 -18.86 -13.30
CA ILE A 128 10.07 -17.95 -12.92
C ILE A 128 9.53 -16.51 -12.86
N MET A 129 8.74 -16.10 -13.86
CA MET A 129 8.19 -14.74 -13.90
C MET A 129 7.21 -14.47 -12.76
N SER A 130 6.41 -15.43 -12.31
CA SER A 130 5.46 -15.22 -11.20
C SER A 130 6.12 -14.94 -9.85
N GLU A 131 7.39 -15.34 -9.69
CA GLU A 131 8.17 -15.11 -8.47
C GLU A 131 8.94 -13.78 -8.49
N LEU A 132 8.82 -12.99 -9.56
CA LEU A 132 9.60 -11.76 -9.75
C LEU A 132 8.71 -10.52 -9.70
N ASP A 133 9.28 -9.40 -9.27
CA ASP A 133 8.61 -8.11 -9.40
C ASP A 133 8.52 -7.69 -10.88
N VAL A 134 7.43 -7.01 -11.25
CA VAL A 134 7.19 -6.58 -12.64
C VAL A 134 8.32 -5.72 -13.24
N PRO A 135 8.99 -4.80 -12.51
CA PRO A 135 10.17 -4.12 -13.02
C PRO A 135 11.30 -5.08 -13.43
N THR A 136 11.59 -6.10 -12.64
CA THR A 136 12.57 -7.14 -12.99
C THR A 136 12.13 -7.94 -14.20
N ILE A 137 10.85 -8.31 -14.27
CA ILE A 137 10.27 -8.98 -15.44
C ILE A 137 10.51 -8.15 -16.71
N PHE A 138 10.21 -6.85 -16.71
CA PHE A 138 10.45 -6.00 -17.88
C PHE A 138 11.91 -5.99 -18.30
N LYS A 139 12.85 -5.93 -17.35
CA LYS A 139 14.28 -6.04 -17.64
C LYS A 139 14.63 -7.40 -18.27
N MET A 140 14.11 -8.51 -17.74
CA MET A 140 14.34 -9.85 -18.31
C MET A 140 13.77 -9.97 -19.73
N ARG A 141 12.60 -9.39 -19.99
CA ARG A 141 11.97 -9.39 -21.33
C ARG A 141 12.74 -8.54 -22.34
N GLN A 142 13.53 -7.56 -21.89
CA GLN A 142 14.44 -6.79 -22.74
C GLN A 142 15.74 -7.53 -23.04
N THR A 143 16.22 -8.37 -22.12
CA THR A 143 17.53 -9.03 -22.23
C THR A 143 17.47 -10.45 -22.78
N SER A 144 16.34 -11.14 -22.66
CA SER A 144 16.18 -12.53 -23.11
C SER A 144 14.96 -12.71 -24.02
N PRO A 145 15.17 -13.20 -25.26
CA PRO A 145 14.10 -13.61 -26.16
C PRO A 145 13.11 -14.62 -25.55
N ALA A 146 13.57 -15.56 -24.70
CA ALA A 146 12.70 -16.55 -24.07
C ALA A 146 11.63 -15.89 -23.19
N PHE A 147 12.04 -14.95 -22.31
CA PHE A 147 11.12 -14.16 -21.50
C PHE A 147 10.30 -13.17 -22.33
N SER A 148 10.91 -12.55 -23.35
CA SER A 148 10.20 -11.60 -24.23
C SER A 148 9.01 -12.23 -24.94
N ASN A 149 9.21 -13.46 -25.43
CA ASN A 149 8.21 -14.23 -26.17
C ASN A 149 7.14 -14.86 -25.25
N ALA A 150 7.37 -14.95 -23.94
CA ALA A 150 6.38 -15.47 -23.00
C ALA A 150 5.07 -14.66 -23.07
N GLY A 151 3.95 -15.38 -23.15
CA GLY A 151 2.62 -14.80 -23.11
C GLY A 151 2.18 -14.57 -21.67
N LEU A 152 2.14 -13.32 -21.22
CA LEU A 152 1.60 -12.95 -19.91
C LEU A 152 0.09 -12.84 -20.01
N GLY A 153 -0.62 -13.81 -19.42
CA GLY A 153 -2.08 -13.88 -19.45
C GLY A 153 -2.76 -13.01 -18.40
N VAL A 154 -4.10 -12.99 -18.43
CA VAL A 154 -4.94 -12.24 -17.49
C VAL A 154 -4.65 -12.61 -16.03
N SER A 155 -4.54 -13.91 -15.73
CA SER A 155 -4.30 -14.38 -14.35
C SER A 155 -2.97 -13.90 -13.78
N PHE A 156 -1.94 -13.77 -14.63
CA PHE A 156 -0.63 -13.26 -14.24
C PHE A 156 -0.74 -11.82 -13.74
N TRP A 157 -1.34 -10.93 -14.54
CA TRP A 157 -1.48 -9.53 -14.18
C TRP A 157 -2.40 -9.31 -12.97
N LYS A 158 -3.50 -10.05 -12.87
CA LYS A 158 -4.39 -10.01 -11.69
C LYS A 158 -3.64 -10.40 -10.41
N SER A 159 -2.86 -11.48 -10.46
CA SER A 159 -2.05 -11.92 -9.32
C SER A 159 -1.07 -10.84 -8.90
N HIS A 160 -0.35 -10.23 -9.85
CA HIS A 160 0.60 -9.16 -9.55
C HIS A 160 -0.05 -7.87 -9.05
N ILE A 161 -1.27 -7.51 -9.48
CA ILE A 161 -1.99 -6.38 -8.86
C ILE A 161 -2.20 -6.65 -7.36
N VAL A 162 -2.64 -7.86 -6.99
CA VAL A 162 -2.94 -8.22 -5.60
C VAL A 162 -1.66 -8.33 -4.78
N CYS A 163 -0.63 -9.00 -5.29
CA CYS A 163 0.62 -9.24 -4.57
C CYS A 163 1.52 -8.01 -4.50
N ASP A 164 1.69 -7.29 -5.62
CA ASP A 164 2.67 -6.20 -5.71
C ASP A 164 2.10 -4.87 -5.19
N MET A 165 0.78 -4.73 -5.10
CA MET A 165 0.11 -3.49 -4.71
C MET A 165 -0.89 -3.69 -3.57
N PRO A 166 -0.47 -4.20 -2.39
CA PRO A 166 -1.36 -4.46 -1.26
C PRO A 166 -2.07 -3.20 -0.73
N TRP A 167 -1.56 -2.01 -1.04
CA TRP A 167 -2.23 -0.73 -0.80
C TRP A 167 -3.46 -0.48 -1.70
N LEU A 168 -3.81 -1.39 -2.61
CA LEU A 168 -5.05 -1.36 -3.39
C LEU A 168 -6.13 -2.27 -2.76
N TRP A 169 -6.33 -2.16 -1.45
CA TRP A 169 -7.34 -2.95 -0.72
C TRP A 169 -8.79 -2.73 -1.20
N ASP A 170 -9.04 -1.62 -1.90
CA ASP A 170 -10.32 -1.24 -2.48
C ASP A 170 -10.47 -1.68 -3.94
N PHE A 171 -9.50 -2.43 -4.47
CA PHE A 171 -9.58 -2.97 -5.82
C PHE A 171 -10.82 -3.88 -5.94
N PRO A 172 -11.79 -3.58 -6.82
CA PRO A 172 -13.05 -4.31 -6.82
C PRO A 172 -12.87 -5.77 -7.22
N ALA A 173 -13.34 -6.68 -6.37
CA ALA A 173 -13.36 -8.11 -6.68
C ALA A 173 -14.16 -8.40 -7.97
N SER A 174 -15.20 -7.61 -8.26
CA SER A 174 -15.96 -7.70 -9.51
C SER A 174 -15.09 -7.44 -10.75
N THR A 175 -14.16 -6.49 -10.68
CA THR A 175 -13.19 -6.22 -11.76
C THR A 175 -12.28 -7.43 -11.99
N LEU A 176 -11.89 -8.13 -10.92
CA LEU A 176 -11.09 -9.36 -11.00
C LEU A 176 -11.86 -10.57 -11.60
N VAL A 177 -13.19 -10.56 -11.63
CA VAL A 177 -13.99 -11.72 -12.06
C VAL A 177 -14.68 -11.52 -13.42
N GLN A 178 -15.15 -10.32 -13.76
CA GLN A 178 -16.21 -10.17 -14.78
C GLN A 178 -15.95 -9.22 -15.96
N VAL A 179 -14.77 -8.62 -16.12
CA VAL A 179 -14.57 -7.64 -17.20
C VAL A 179 -13.78 -8.26 -18.36
N GLU A 180 -14.52 -8.74 -19.36
CA GLU A 180 -13.95 -9.09 -20.67
C GLU A 180 -13.39 -7.86 -21.37
N GLY A 181 -12.35 -8.06 -22.19
CA GLY A 181 -11.75 -7.00 -23.00
C GLY A 181 -10.85 -6.01 -22.25
N VAL A 182 -10.60 -6.19 -20.93
CA VAL A 182 -9.66 -5.33 -20.19
C VAL A 182 -8.22 -5.64 -20.59
N ASP A 183 -7.46 -4.58 -20.89
CA ASP A 183 -6.00 -4.66 -21.00
C ASP A 183 -5.38 -4.63 -19.59
N TRP A 184 -5.15 -5.82 -19.06
CA TRP A 184 -4.62 -6.00 -17.71
C TRP A 184 -3.16 -5.55 -17.56
N GLU A 185 -2.37 -5.63 -18.63
CA GLU A 185 -0.99 -5.13 -18.64
C GLU A 185 -0.98 -3.60 -18.55
N GLN A 186 -1.83 -2.94 -19.35
CA GLN A 186 -1.97 -1.49 -19.32
C GLN A 186 -2.56 -1.02 -17.99
N LEU A 187 -3.55 -1.73 -17.43
CA LEU A 187 -4.12 -1.41 -16.13
C LEU A 187 -3.06 -1.51 -15.02
N TYR A 188 -2.32 -2.62 -14.96
CA TYR A 188 -1.20 -2.79 -14.02
C TYR A 188 -0.21 -1.63 -14.16
N GLY A 189 0.25 -1.35 -15.39
CA GLY A 189 1.21 -0.28 -15.64
C GLY A 189 0.68 1.11 -15.25
N THR A 190 -0.61 1.36 -15.43
CA THR A 190 -1.26 2.62 -15.05
C THR A 190 -1.34 2.78 -13.54
N LEU A 191 -1.75 1.73 -12.81
CA LEU A 191 -1.79 1.72 -11.35
C LEU A 191 -0.38 1.87 -10.76
N TYR A 192 0.57 1.08 -11.26
CA TYR A 192 1.93 1.06 -10.77
C TYR A 192 2.62 2.41 -10.94
N ARG A 193 2.56 3.00 -12.15
CA ARG A 193 3.16 4.31 -12.43
C ARG A 193 2.38 5.44 -11.75
N GLY A 194 1.05 5.39 -11.78
CA GLY A 194 0.18 6.39 -11.16
C GLY A 194 0.32 6.46 -9.64
N SER A 195 0.82 5.40 -9.00
CA SER A 195 1.14 5.34 -7.56
C SER A 195 2.51 5.89 -7.18
N ARG A 196 3.35 6.29 -8.15
CA ARG A 196 4.73 6.73 -7.91
C ARG A 196 4.91 8.20 -8.24
N TYR A 197 5.43 8.95 -7.28
CA TYR A 197 5.87 10.32 -7.53
C TYR A 197 7.09 10.33 -8.47
N LYS A 198 7.13 11.30 -9.40
CA LYS A 198 8.19 11.47 -10.43
C LYS A 198 8.38 10.31 -11.43
N ALA A 199 7.42 9.39 -11.58
CA ALA A 199 7.47 8.44 -12.69
C ALA A 199 7.36 9.19 -14.03
N ALA A 200 8.45 9.19 -14.81
CA ALA A 200 8.55 9.89 -16.09
C ALA A 200 7.36 9.55 -17.01
N ASN A 201 6.74 10.57 -17.59
CA ASN A 201 5.61 10.46 -18.53
C ASN A 201 4.35 9.76 -17.98
N SER A 202 4.17 9.70 -16.66
CA SER A 202 2.95 9.13 -16.05
C SER A 202 2.00 10.22 -15.57
N ILE A 203 0.69 9.99 -15.73
CA ILE A 203 -0.28 10.84 -15.06
C ILE A 203 -0.40 10.36 -13.61
N GLN A 204 0.16 11.15 -12.71
CA GLN A 204 0.17 10.84 -11.28
C GLN A 204 -1.27 10.85 -10.74
N ILE A 205 -1.55 9.88 -9.87
CA ILE A 205 -2.80 9.81 -9.10
C ILE A 205 -2.42 10.20 -7.68
N HIS A 206 -2.43 11.50 -7.36
CA HIS A 206 -1.87 12.04 -6.12
C HIS A 206 -2.33 11.32 -4.84
N GLY A 207 -3.62 11.04 -4.70
CA GLY A 207 -4.14 10.28 -3.56
C GLY A 207 -3.59 8.86 -3.48
N LEU A 208 -3.40 8.18 -4.62
CA LEU A 208 -2.78 6.86 -4.68
C LEU A 208 -1.27 6.91 -4.38
N CYS A 209 -0.56 7.95 -4.80
CA CYS A 209 0.83 8.18 -4.40
C CYS A 209 0.94 8.32 -2.88
N ASN A 210 0.06 9.12 -2.26
CA ASN A 210 0.04 9.28 -0.80
C ASN A 210 -0.29 7.96 -0.10
N ARG A 211 -1.29 7.25 -0.61
CA ARG A 211 -1.71 5.95 -0.10
C ARG A 211 -0.55 4.95 -0.06
N ARG A 212 0.15 4.79 -1.18
CA ARG A 212 1.32 3.91 -1.30
C ARG A 212 2.42 4.34 -0.33
N ARG A 213 2.74 5.63 -0.26
CA ARG A 213 3.75 6.17 0.66
C ARG A 213 3.42 5.83 2.12
N ILE A 214 2.19 6.11 2.57
CA ILE A 214 1.76 5.80 3.93
C ILE A 214 1.90 4.30 4.20
N TRP A 215 1.42 3.46 3.27
CA TRP A 215 1.48 2.00 3.41
C TRP A 215 2.91 1.45 3.49
N GLU A 216 3.75 1.79 2.52
CA GLU A 216 5.10 1.22 2.40
C GLU A 216 6.07 1.84 3.43
N GLN A 217 5.98 3.14 3.68
CA GLN A 217 6.99 3.87 4.46
C GLN A 217 6.55 4.17 5.89
N MET A 218 5.26 4.39 6.17
CA MET A 218 4.82 4.88 7.48
C MET A 218 4.17 3.81 8.35
N CYS A 219 3.36 2.92 7.77
CA CYS A 219 2.54 1.99 8.57
C CYS A 219 3.37 1.09 9.49
N HIS A 220 4.51 0.59 9.04
CA HIS A 220 5.37 -0.28 9.84
C HIS A 220 5.95 0.43 11.08
N VAL A 221 6.20 1.74 11.01
CA VAL A 221 6.72 2.56 12.12
C VAL A 221 5.77 2.52 13.32
N PHE A 222 4.45 2.48 13.07
CA PHE A 222 3.43 2.41 14.11
C PHE A 222 3.01 0.96 14.43
N ALA A 223 2.85 0.11 13.42
CA ALA A 223 2.31 -1.24 13.58
C ALA A 223 3.23 -2.16 14.40
N VAL A 224 4.55 -2.09 14.17
CA VAL A 224 5.53 -2.93 14.87
C VAL A 224 5.53 -2.66 16.39
N PRO A 225 5.69 -1.42 16.88
CA PRO A 225 5.62 -1.15 18.32
C PRO A 225 4.22 -1.37 18.90
N TYR A 226 3.15 -1.11 18.13
CA TYR A 226 1.78 -1.40 18.58
C TYR A 226 1.61 -2.88 18.94
N TRP A 227 1.99 -3.80 18.04
CA TRP A 227 1.86 -5.23 18.30
C TRP A 227 2.76 -5.74 19.42
N LYS A 228 3.93 -5.12 19.62
CA LYS A 228 4.80 -5.41 20.78
C LYS A 228 4.11 -5.05 22.10
N ILE A 229 3.40 -3.92 22.16
CA ILE A 229 2.66 -3.48 23.35
C ILE A 229 1.46 -4.39 23.59
N GLU A 230 0.66 -4.67 22.57
CA GLU A 230 -0.52 -5.55 22.69
C GLU A 230 -0.14 -6.97 23.12
N SER A 231 0.98 -7.51 22.62
CA SER A 231 1.49 -8.82 23.04
C SER A 231 1.84 -8.85 24.52
N ARG A 232 2.51 -7.80 25.04
CA ARG A 232 2.85 -7.68 26.47
C ARG A 232 1.61 -7.57 27.35
N ARG A 233 0.60 -6.81 26.89
CA ARG A 233 -0.67 -6.66 27.61
C ARG A 233 -1.42 -7.98 27.69
N SER A 234 -1.45 -8.74 26.60
CA SER A 234 -2.09 -10.06 26.56
C SER A 234 -1.44 -11.08 27.50
N ILE A 235 -0.12 -11.01 27.70
CA ILE A 235 0.63 -11.87 28.64
C ILE A 235 0.37 -11.47 30.10
N ASN A 236 0.07 -10.21 30.37
CA ASN A 236 -0.08 -9.67 31.72
C ASN A 236 -1.54 -9.68 32.24
N VAL A 237 -2.50 -10.24 31.50
CA VAL A 237 -3.86 -10.47 32.02
C VAL A 237 -3.84 -11.75 32.87
N PRO A 238 -4.02 -11.68 34.21
CA PRO A 238 -4.12 -12.87 35.03
C PRO A 238 -5.42 -13.62 34.70
N GLU A 239 -5.35 -14.94 34.53
CA GLU A 239 -6.52 -15.82 34.54
C GLU A 239 -7.17 -15.82 35.94
N THR A 240 -8.09 -14.90 36.18
CA THR A 240 -9.05 -14.92 37.30
C THR A 240 -10.31 -14.22 36.80
N THR A 241 -11.53 -14.77 36.74
CA THR A 241 -12.16 -15.79 37.59
C THR A 241 -13.37 -16.37 36.82
N GLN A 242 -13.28 -17.60 36.32
CA GLN A 242 -14.45 -18.46 36.07
C GLN A 242 -14.43 -19.54 37.15
N ASN A 243 -14.87 -19.19 38.36
CA ASN A 243 -15.25 -20.14 39.41
C ASN A 243 -15.95 -19.36 40.53
N GLN A 244 -17.24 -19.09 40.34
CA GLN A 244 -18.19 -18.82 41.43
C GLN A 244 -19.62 -18.83 40.85
N ALA A 245 -20.16 -20.04 40.67
CA ALA A 245 -21.59 -20.31 40.58
C ALA A 245 -21.84 -21.82 40.70
N HIS A 246 -21.52 -22.41 41.85
CA HIS A 246 -22.13 -23.64 42.33
C HIS A 246 -21.75 -23.79 43.79
N ASP A 247 -22.54 -23.17 44.66
CA ASP A 247 -22.88 -23.65 46.00
C ASP A 247 -23.72 -22.57 46.68
N GLU A 248 -25.03 -22.73 46.63
CA GLU A 248 -25.91 -22.44 47.76
C GLU A 248 -27.21 -23.23 47.56
N ALA A 249 -27.40 -24.16 48.50
CA ALA A 249 -28.56 -25.01 48.68
C ALA A 249 -29.59 -24.33 49.59
#